data_AF-A0A6B1I4J9-F1
#
_entry.id   AF-A0A6B1I4J9-F1
#
_cell.length_a   1.000
_cell.length_b   1.000
_cell.length_c   1.000
_cell.angle_alpha   90.00
_cell.angle_beta   90.00
_cell.angle_gamma   90.00
#
_symmetry.space_group_name_H-M   'P 1'
#
loop_
_entity.id
_entity.type
_entity.pdbx_description
1 polymer ?
#
loop_
_entity_poly.entity_id
_entity_poly.type
_entity_poly.pdbx_seq_one_letter_code
_entity_poly.pdbx_strand_id
1 'polypeptide(L)'
;MDAATLSSIGLGLDIAGVLLLFKYGLPNDIQKSTGEVLLWGTGGKVADKAAEKRWYRYRDSSRLALGMLVFGFALQIWSNHL
;
A
#
# COMPACT_ATOMS: atom_id res chain seq x y z
N MET A 1 24.30 -14.90 4.93
CA MET A 1 23.26 -14.41 5.87
C MET A 1 22.57 -15.62 6.44
N ASP A 2 22.35 -15.65 7.74
CA ASP A 2 21.58 -16.67 8.43
C ASP A 2 20.07 -16.44 8.25
N ALA A 3 19.28 -17.49 8.42
CA ALA A 3 17.82 -17.45 8.29
C ALA A 3 17.18 -16.38 9.21
N ALA A 4 17.72 -16.22 10.43
CA ALA A 4 17.22 -15.23 11.39
C ALA A 4 17.37 -13.78 10.89
N THR A 5 18.49 -13.44 10.25
CA THR A 5 18.68 -12.10 9.67
C THR A 5 17.71 -11.85 8.51
N LEU A 6 17.52 -12.84 7.63
CA LEU A 6 16.61 -12.70 6.49
C LEU A 6 15.15 -12.54 6.95
N SER A 7 14.74 -13.31 7.95
CA SER A 7 13.42 -13.21 8.58
C SER A 7 13.19 -11.85 9.24
N SER A 8 14.19 -11.34 9.97
CA SER A 8 14.13 -10.03 10.63
C SER A 8 14.01 -8.87 9.63
N ILE A 9 14.71 -8.96 8.49
CA ILE A 9 14.59 -7.98 7.40
C ILE A 9 13.17 -8.02 6.81
N GLY A 10 12.64 -9.22 6.55
CA GLY A 10 11.27 -9.39 6.07
C GLY A 10 10.23 -8.78 7.02
N LEU A 11 10.36 -9.04 8.32
CA LEU A 11 9.50 -8.47 9.36
C LEU A 11 9.57 -6.94 9.40
N GLY A 12 10.77 -6.36 9.29
CA GLY A 12 10.94 -4.91 9.21
C GLY A 12 10.24 -4.31 7.99
N LEU A 13 10.31 -5.01 6.85
CA LEU A 13 9.63 -4.62 5.62
C LEU A 13 8.10 -4.65 5.77
N ASP A 14 7.57 -5.69 6.41
CA ASP A 14 6.13 -5.83 6.66
C ASP A 14 5.61 -4.72 7.57
N ILE A 15 6.32 -4.42 8.68
CA ILE A 15 5.95 -3.33 9.59
C ILE A 15 5.92 -1.99 8.84
N ALA A 16 6.96 -1.70 8.05
CA ALA A 16 7.01 -0.48 7.25
C ALA A 16 5.87 -0.44 6.22
N GLY A 17 5.57 -1.56 5.55
CA GLY A 17 4.47 -1.70 4.62
C GLY A 17 3.11 -1.44 5.26
N VAL A 18 2.85 -1.98 6.47
CA VAL A 18 1.62 -1.72 7.23
C VAL A 18 1.50 -0.26 7.62
N LEU A 19 2.58 0.39 8.08
CA LEU A 19 2.55 1.82 8.43
C LEU A 19 2.23 2.69 7.20
N LEU A 20 2.79 2.35 6.05
CA LEU A 20 2.48 3.04 4.79
C LEU A 20 1.02 2.79 4.37
N LEU A 21 0.49 1.57 4.50
CA LEU A 21 -0.92 1.28 4.25
C LEU A 21 -1.85 2.03 5.20
N PHE A 22 -1.50 2.15 6.49
CA PHE A 22 -2.27 2.94 7.45
C PHE A 22 -2.31 4.42 7.07
N LYS A 23 -1.21 4.95 6.53
CA LYS A 23 -1.09 6.35 6.12
C LYS A 23 -1.77 6.65 4.78
N TYR A 24 -1.65 5.76 3.79
CA TYR A 24 -2.06 5.99 2.41
C TYR A 24 -3.36 5.26 2.03
N GLY A 25 -3.83 4.34 2.88
CA GLY A 25 -4.96 3.46 2.61
C GLY A 25 -4.58 2.28 1.72
N LEU A 26 -5.54 1.37 1.53
CA LEU A 26 -5.44 0.32 0.52
C LEU A 26 -5.63 0.92 -0.87
N PRO A 27 -4.93 0.41 -1.90
CA PRO A 27 -5.14 0.85 -3.28
C PRO A 27 -6.53 0.42 -3.73
N ASN A 28 -7.51 1.31 -3.65
CA ASN A 28 -8.84 1.08 -4.19
C ASN A 28 -8.82 1.34 -5.69
N ASP A 29 -8.92 0.28 -6.51
CA ASP A 29 -9.48 0.41 -7.85
C ASP A 29 -10.99 0.56 -7.67
N ILE A 30 -11.43 1.76 -7.28
CA ILE A 30 -12.84 2.13 -7.40
C ILE A 30 -13.14 2.01 -8.89
N GLN A 31 -13.88 0.97 -9.24
CA GLN A 31 -14.38 0.75 -10.57
C GLN A 31 -14.99 2.07 -11.06
N LYS A 32 -14.50 2.58 -12.19
CA LYS A 32 -15.17 3.65 -12.96
C LYS A 32 -16.56 3.24 -13.47
N SER A 33 -17.05 2.06 -13.09
CA SER A 33 -18.38 1.57 -13.39
C SER A 33 -19.32 2.02 -12.29
N THR A 34 -20.32 2.79 -12.68
CA THR A 34 -21.54 3.04 -11.91
C THR A 34 -21.40 4.03 -10.75
N GLY A 35 -21.15 5.30 -11.10
CA GLY A 35 -21.92 6.46 -10.62
C GLY A 35 -21.93 6.86 -9.14
N GLU A 36 -21.61 6.01 -8.18
CA GLU A 36 -22.07 6.25 -6.80
C GLU A 36 -21.36 5.40 -5.75
N VAL A 37 -20.02 5.35 -5.72
CA VAL A 37 -19.33 4.64 -4.63
C VAL A 37 -18.12 5.44 -4.12
N LEU A 38 -18.34 6.03 -2.95
CA LEU A 38 -17.38 6.44 -1.93
C LEU A 38 -16.32 7.48 -2.33
N LEU A 39 -16.78 8.71 -2.52
CA LEU A 39 -16.12 9.85 -1.87
C LEU A 39 -16.37 9.76 -0.36
N TRP A 40 -15.67 8.88 0.34
CA TRP A 40 -15.51 9.03 1.78
C TRP A 40 -14.50 10.16 2.02
N GLY A 41 -15.04 11.37 2.10
CA GLY A 41 -14.31 12.58 2.44
C GLY A 41 -14.47 13.66 1.38
N THR A 42 -15.35 14.61 1.67
CA THR A 42 -15.58 15.88 0.96
C THR A 42 -16.32 15.75 -0.39
N GLY A 43 -17.60 16.11 -0.33
CA GLY A 43 -18.42 16.35 -1.51
C GLY A 43 -17.93 17.56 -2.30
N GLY A 44 -18.51 17.72 -3.49
CA GLY A 44 -18.34 18.91 -4.30
C GLY A 44 -17.64 18.60 -5.62
N LYS A 45 -18.42 18.66 -6.69
CA LYS A 45 -17.98 18.66 -8.08
C LYS A 45 -17.10 19.90 -8.35
N VAL A 46 -15.82 19.87 -8.01
CA VAL A 46 -14.80 20.75 -8.61
C VAL A 46 -13.50 19.96 -8.65
N ALA A 47 -13.14 19.49 -9.85
CA ALA A 47 -11.88 18.81 -10.11
C ALA A 47 -10.73 19.81 -9.99
N ASP A 48 -10.27 20.02 -8.76
CA ASP A 48 -9.07 20.76 -8.47
C ASP A 48 -7.87 19.90 -8.90
N LYS A 49 -7.11 20.32 -9.92
CA LYS A 49 -5.96 19.55 -10.46
C LYS A 49 -4.94 19.18 -9.37
N ALA A 50 -4.90 19.96 -8.28
CA ALA A 50 -4.11 19.68 -7.09
C ALA A 50 -4.57 18.42 -6.32
N ALA A 51 -5.88 18.19 -6.22
CA ALA A 51 -6.47 17.01 -5.59
C ALA A 51 -6.20 15.75 -6.41
N GLU A 52 -6.25 15.85 -7.74
CA GLU A 52 -5.96 14.73 -8.65
C GLU A 52 -4.50 14.27 -8.53
N LYS A 53 -3.53 15.21 -8.55
CA LYS A 53 -2.10 14.91 -8.35
C LYS A 53 -1.79 14.33 -6.97
N ARG A 54 -2.58 14.69 -5.94
CA ARG A 54 -2.47 14.09 -4.62
C ARG A 54 -2.99 12.66 -4.63
N TRP A 55 -4.11 12.40 -5.28
CA TRP A 55 -4.68 11.05 -5.40
C TRP A 55 -3.73 10.06 -6.09
N TYR A 56 -3.10 10.42 -7.21
CA TYR A 56 -2.13 9.53 -7.89
C TYR A 56 -0.93 9.16 -6.98
N ARG A 57 -0.38 10.13 -6.26
CA ARG A 57 0.73 9.87 -5.31
C ARG A 57 0.32 8.93 -4.18
N TYR A 58 -0.94 9.00 -3.74
CA TYR A 58 -1.45 8.11 -2.69
C TYR A 58 -1.74 6.70 -3.24
N ARG A 59 -2.21 6.59 -4.49
CA ARG A 59 -2.39 5.31 -5.21
C ARG A 59 -1.06 4.58 -5.42
N ASP A 60 0.00 5.29 -5.82
CA ASP A 60 1.30 4.67 -6.03
C ASP A 60 1.96 4.29 -4.70
N SER A 61 1.84 5.14 -3.67
CA SER A 61 2.35 4.85 -2.33
C SER A 61 1.67 3.64 -1.69
N SER A 62 0.35 3.49 -1.86
CA SER A 62 -0.40 2.34 -1.33
C SER A 62 -0.08 1.04 -2.06
N ARG A 63 0.19 1.08 -3.36
CA ARG A 63 0.70 -0.08 -4.12
C ARG A 63 2.11 -0.47 -3.70
N LEU A 64 2.99 0.51 -3.49
CA LEU A 64 4.34 0.27 -3.00
C LEU A 64 4.32 -0.34 -1.60
N ALA A 65 3.46 0.16 -0.71
CA ALA A 65 3.24 -0.39 0.62
C ALA A 65 2.77 -1.84 0.60
N LEU A 66 1.81 -2.16 -0.27
CA LEU A 66 1.33 -3.52 -0.48
C LEU A 66 2.43 -4.43 -1.03
N GLY A 67 3.23 -3.92 -1.98
CA GLY A 67 4.39 -4.64 -2.53
C GLY A 67 5.45 -4.94 -1.47
N MET A 68 5.71 -4.00 -0.56
CA MET A 68 6.62 -4.20 0.56
C MET A 68 6.16 -5.33 1.49
N LEU A 69 4.86 -5.40 1.79
CA LEU A 69 4.28 -6.49 2.59
C LEU A 69 4.39 -7.84 1.90
N VAL A 70 4.03 -7.92 0.62
CA VAL A 70 4.14 -9.19 -0.12
C VAL A 70 5.59 -9.66 -0.18
N PHE A 71 6.53 -8.72 -0.37
CA PHE A 71 7.95 -9.04 -0.42
C PHE A 71 8.53 -9.42 0.95
N GLY A 72 8.12 -8.76 2.04
CA GLY A 72 8.56 -9.08 3.40
C GLY A 72 8.10 -10.47 3.85
N PHE A 73 6.84 -10.83 3.59
CA PHE A 73 6.36 -12.20 3.79
C PHE A 73 7.10 -13.21 2.91
N ALA A 74 7.38 -12.89 1.65
CA ALA A 74 8.14 -13.79 0.77
C ALA A 74 9.56 -14.05 1.30
N LEU A 75 10.23 -13.01 1.84
CA LEU A 75 11.53 -13.13 2.50
C LEU A 75 11.47 -14.00 3.76
N GLN A 76 10.42 -13.86 4.59
CA GLN A 76 10.22 -14.71 5.76
C GLN A 76 10.01 -16.17 5.37
N ILE A 77 9.17 -16.44 4.36
CA ILE A 77 8.94 -17.79 3.83
C ILE A 77 10.25 -18.38 3.31
N TRP A 78 11.01 -17.63 2.52
CA TRP A 78 12.32 -18.07 2.02
C TRP A 78 13.28 -18.38 3.16
N SER A 79 13.30 -17.56 4.22
CA SER A 79 14.16 -17.79 5.38
C SER A 79 13.86 -19.10 6.11
N ASN A 80 12.60 -19.54 6.11
CA ASN A 80 12.20 -20.82 6.71
C ASN A 80 12.64 -22.04 5.89
N HIS A 81 13.03 -21.85 4.64
CA HIS A 81 13.49 -22.91 3.74
C HIS A 81 15.02 -22.93 3.55
N LEU A 82 15.75 -22.04 4.24
CA LEU A 82 17.22 -21.99 4.32
C LEU A 82 17.72 -22.69 5.58
#